data_AF-A0AAV8GCP4-F1
#
_entry.id   AF-A0AAV8GCP4-F1
#
_cell.length_a   1.000
_cell.length_b   1.000
_cell.length_c   1.000
_cell.angle_alpha   90.00
_cell.angle_beta   90.00
_cell.angle_gamma   90.00
#
_symmetry.space_group_name_H-M   'P 1'
#
loop_
_entity.id
_entity.type
_entity.pdbx_description
1 polymer ?
#
loop_
_entity_poly.entity_id
_entity_poly.type
_entity_poly.pdbx_seq_one_letter_code
_entity_poly.pdbx_strand_id
1 'polypeptide(L)'
;MLQKFALAFKTKTIEFFAEEEEEEEDDNGSIRAVDDLVGPTADAIITDQRVVVLKPDPAPALAPAPPPAVQNPNPNCDRETLISTLFATLSSFESAYLHVQTAHSPVLPSALCSADAAAVSHLRRLSDLKHSFPSPGSSSIPDSKPIDLNSCLQAQVLDNQNLLRTFDAVINRLQADIDRKDAESAELKLGLNELELINERLAARLDRACAPTPGE
;
A
#
# COMPACT_ATOMS: atom_id res chain seq x y z
N MET A 1 6.94 -16.34 13.11
CA MET A 1 7.77 -15.34 12.38
C MET A 1 6.90 -14.27 11.73
N LEU A 2 5.87 -14.63 10.94
CA LEU A 2 4.96 -13.65 10.33
C LEU A 2 4.19 -12.77 11.32
N GLN A 3 3.73 -13.33 12.45
CA GLN A 3 2.97 -12.56 13.46
C GLN A 3 3.78 -11.42 14.08
N LYS A 4 5.10 -11.60 14.23
CA LYS A 4 6.02 -10.55 14.70
C LYS A 4 6.23 -9.46 13.64
N PHE A 5 6.21 -9.85 12.37
CA PHE A 5 6.32 -8.93 11.24
C PHE A 5 5.03 -8.10 11.06
N ALA A 6 3.86 -8.74 11.18
CA ALA A 6 2.56 -8.08 11.15
C ALA A 6 2.37 -7.09 12.32
N LEU A 7 2.85 -7.45 13.52
CA LEU A 7 2.81 -6.56 14.68
C LEU A 7 3.69 -5.31 14.49
N ALA A 8 4.92 -5.48 13.98
CA ALA A 8 5.84 -4.37 13.71
C ALA A 8 5.31 -3.42 12.62
N PHE A 9 4.56 -3.93 11.63
CA PHE A 9 3.94 -3.10 10.60
C PHE A 9 2.73 -2.32 11.14
N LYS A 10 1.95 -2.94 12.03
CA LYS A 10 0.77 -2.34 12.66
C LYS A 10 1.15 -1.21 13.62
N THR A 11 2.22 -1.35 14.41
CA THR A 11 2.68 -0.28 15.32
C THR A 11 3.26 0.92 14.56
N LYS A 12 3.95 0.68 13.43
CA LYS A 12 4.55 1.74 12.60
C LYS A 12 3.53 2.69 11.95
N THR A 13 2.27 2.29 11.81
CA THR A 13 1.20 3.14 11.24
C THR A 13 0.46 3.92 12.34
N ILE A 14 0.46 3.42 13.57
CA ILE A 14 -0.26 4.01 14.70
C ILE A 14 0.53 5.15 15.36
N GLU A 15 1.86 5.10 15.37
CA GLU A 15 2.69 6.20 15.93
C GLU A 15 2.63 7.49 15.12
N PHE A 16 2.12 7.48 13.88
CA PHE A 16 2.03 8.69 13.06
C PHE A 16 0.83 9.61 13.42
N PHE A 17 -0.09 9.13 14.27
CA PHE A 17 -1.32 9.87 14.64
C PHE A 17 -1.59 9.93 16.15
N ALA A 18 -0.68 9.42 16.99
CA ALA A 18 -0.93 9.30 18.44
C ALA A 18 -0.22 10.36 19.31
N GLU A 19 0.61 11.23 18.75
CA GLU A 19 1.25 12.32 19.51
C GLU A 19 0.49 13.65 19.33
N GLU A 20 -0.81 13.67 19.67
CA GLU A 20 -1.54 14.90 19.96
C GLU A 20 -2.85 14.56 20.69
N GLU A 21 -2.74 13.99 21.90
CA GLU A 21 -3.72 14.11 23.01
C GLU A 21 -3.31 13.12 24.10
N GLU A 22 -2.66 13.63 25.16
CA GLU A 22 -2.93 13.31 26.57
C GLU A 22 -1.87 14.02 27.43
N GLU A 23 -2.23 15.21 27.89
CA GLU A 23 -1.60 15.88 29.03
C GLU A 23 -2.03 15.18 30.33
N GLU A 24 -1.06 15.08 31.25
CA GLU A 24 -1.18 14.79 32.70
C GLU A 24 -1.46 13.34 33.12
N GLU A 25 -0.45 12.66 33.68
CA GLU A 25 -0.42 12.30 35.12
C GLU A 25 0.90 11.62 35.52
N ASP A 26 1.21 11.78 36.81
CA ASP A 26 2.49 11.61 37.49
C ASP A 26 3.03 10.16 37.69
N ASP A 27 4.33 10.15 38.04
CA ASP A 27 4.98 9.30 39.06
C ASP A 27 5.84 8.09 38.61
N ASN A 28 7.15 8.36 38.57
CA ASN A 28 8.23 7.67 39.29
C ASN A 28 8.46 6.15 39.12
N GLY A 29 9.66 5.78 38.66
CA GLY A 29 10.25 4.51 39.09
C GLY A 29 11.39 3.90 38.28
N SER A 30 12.61 4.38 38.55
CA SER A 30 13.85 3.57 38.61
C SER A 30 14.61 3.18 37.34
N ILE A 31 15.78 3.81 37.26
CA ILE A 31 16.95 3.56 36.42
C ILE A 31 17.73 2.35 36.96
N ARG A 32 18.22 1.46 36.07
CA ARG A 32 19.59 0.87 36.05
C ARG A 32 19.67 -0.25 34.99
N ALA A 33 20.22 0.01 33.81
CA ALA A 33 21.66 0.02 33.49
C ALA A 33 22.29 -1.38 33.44
N VAL A 34 22.32 -1.94 32.23
CA VAL A 34 23.40 -2.81 31.73
C VAL A 34 23.89 -2.22 30.40
N ASP A 35 24.71 -1.18 30.51
CA ASP A 35 25.94 -1.04 29.72
C ASP A 35 26.69 -2.38 29.86
N ASP A 36 27.32 -2.99 28.87
CA ASP A 36 28.21 -2.38 27.90
C ASP A 36 28.77 -3.50 26.99
N LEU A 37 29.24 -3.15 25.79
CA LEU A 37 30.07 -3.94 24.85
C LEU A 37 29.37 -4.84 23.81
N VAL A 38 28.85 -4.23 22.72
CA VAL A 38 29.33 -4.42 21.32
C VAL A 38 28.85 -3.22 20.49
N GLY A 39 29.76 -2.31 20.11
CA GLY A 39 29.54 -1.35 19.00
C GLY A 39 30.27 -1.82 17.72
N PRO A 40 30.25 -1.07 16.60
CA PRO A 40 29.68 0.26 16.38
C PRO A 40 28.72 0.39 15.18
N THR A 41 27.80 1.36 15.30
CA THR A 41 27.21 2.20 14.23
C THR A 41 26.48 1.54 13.06
N ALA A 42 25.16 1.30 13.23
CA ALA A 42 24.17 1.38 12.15
C ALA A 42 23.29 2.65 12.23
N ASP A 43 23.61 3.56 13.17
CA ASP A 43 22.88 4.81 13.34
C ASP A 43 23.63 5.96 12.68
N ALA A 44 23.60 5.99 11.35
CA ALA A 44 23.63 7.26 10.63
C ALA A 44 22.19 7.62 10.28
N ILE A 45 21.38 7.78 11.33
CA ILE A 45 20.06 8.41 11.24
C ILE A 45 20.36 9.87 10.90
N ILE A 46 19.91 10.31 9.72
CA ILE A 46 20.00 11.70 9.30
C ILE A 46 18.97 12.49 10.13
N THR A 47 19.29 12.82 11.38
CA THR A 47 18.39 13.54 12.31
C THR A 47 18.40 15.05 12.12
N ASP A 48 19.21 15.59 11.21
CA ASP A 48 19.41 17.03 11.09
C ASP A 48 18.57 17.70 10.00
N GLN A 49 17.61 17.01 9.40
CA GLN A 49 16.68 17.62 8.44
C GLN A 49 15.50 18.28 9.17
N ARG A 50 15.73 19.48 9.72
CA ARG A 50 14.65 20.31 10.25
C ARG A 50 13.78 20.83 9.11
N VAL A 51 12.56 20.32 8.99
CA VAL A 51 11.52 20.91 8.14
C VAL A 51 11.07 22.22 8.79
N VAL A 52 11.60 23.33 8.32
CA VAL A 52 11.11 24.65 8.71
C VAL A 52 9.79 24.89 7.96
N VAL A 53 8.68 24.83 8.69
CA VAL A 53 7.38 25.29 8.18
C VAL A 53 7.50 26.81 8.01
N LEU A 54 7.80 27.24 6.78
CA LEU A 54 7.65 28.63 6.38
C LEU A 54 6.16 28.94 6.39
N LYS A 55 5.66 29.50 7.50
CA LYS A 55 4.37 30.20 7.48
C LYS A 55 4.43 31.23 6.35
N PRO A 56 3.44 31.29 5.44
CA PRO A 56 3.37 32.37 4.48
C PRO A 56 3.29 33.69 5.25
N ASP A 57 4.31 34.53 5.05
CA ASP A 57 4.49 35.81 5.73
C ASP A 57 3.22 36.68 5.56
N PRO A 58 2.69 37.31 6.62
CA PRO A 58 1.59 38.25 6.47
C PRO A 58 2.05 39.43 5.60
N ALA A 59 1.35 39.63 4.48
CA ALA A 59 1.68 40.62 3.47
C ALA A 59 1.97 42.02 4.07
N PRO A 60 3.08 42.69 3.71
CA PRO A 60 3.26 44.09 4.02
C PRO A 60 2.28 44.91 3.18
N ALA A 61 1.47 45.71 3.85
CA ALA A 61 0.64 46.71 3.21
C ALA A 61 1.50 47.77 2.50
N LEU A 62 1.01 48.22 1.34
CA LEU A 62 1.39 49.40 0.55
C LEU A 62 2.72 49.38 -0.24
N ALA A 63 2.64 48.93 -1.49
CA ALA A 63 3.14 49.66 -2.67
C ALA A 63 2.40 49.16 -3.94
N PRO A 64 2.11 50.00 -4.94
CA PRO A 64 1.43 49.57 -6.15
C PRO A 64 2.37 48.69 -6.98
N ALA A 65 1.96 47.44 -7.23
CA ALA A 65 2.74 46.47 -7.99
C ALA A 65 2.95 46.92 -9.45
N PRO A 66 4.13 46.70 -10.05
CA PRO A 66 4.28 46.72 -11.51
C PRO A 66 3.46 45.58 -12.15
N PRO A 67 3.04 45.70 -13.41
CA PRO A 67 2.21 44.68 -14.07
C PRO A 67 2.92 43.32 -14.09
N PRO A 68 2.16 42.20 -14.06
CA PRO A 68 2.73 40.87 -13.95
C PRO A 68 3.68 40.61 -15.12
N ALA A 69 4.95 40.37 -14.79
CA ALA A 69 5.91 39.85 -15.75
C ALA A 69 5.40 38.49 -16.22
N VAL A 70 5.06 38.42 -17.51
CA VAL A 70 4.74 37.18 -18.21
C VAL A 70 5.95 36.27 -18.08
N GLN A 71 5.86 35.28 -17.20
CA GLN A 71 6.86 34.21 -17.12
C GLN A 71 6.77 33.42 -18.43
N ASN A 72 7.85 33.43 -19.20
CA ASN A 72 7.93 32.64 -20.42
C ASN A 72 7.68 31.15 -20.09
N PRO A 73 6.78 30.45 -20.79
CA PRO A 73 6.59 29.02 -20.60
C PRO A 73 7.88 28.28 -20.93
N ASN A 74 8.39 27.49 -19.98
CA ASN A 74 9.53 26.61 -20.21
C ASN A 74 9.04 25.37 -20.99
N PRO A 75 9.43 25.16 -22.25
CA PRO A 75 8.92 24.08 -23.10
C PRO A 75 9.23 22.67 -22.58
N ASN A 76 10.12 22.53 -21.60
CA ASN A 76 10.41 21.26 -20.94
C ASN A 76 9.27 20.78 -20.02
N CYS A 77 8.48 21.70 -19.45
CA CYS A 77 7.40 21.38 -18.51
C CYS A 77 6.22 20.66 -19.19
N ASP A 78 5.95 20.99 -20.45
CA ASP A 78 4.87 20.39 -21.23
C ASP A 78 5.14 18.91 -21.51
N ARG A 79 6.39 18.58 -21.84
CA ARG A 79 6.83 17.20 -22.06
C ARG A 79 6.82 16.40 -20.77
N GLU A 80 7.33 16.96 -19.68
CA GLU A 80 7.35 16.30 -18.37
C GLU A 80 5.93 15.99 -17.88
N THR A 81 4.96 16.87 -18.11
CA THR A 81 3.57 16.63 -17.69
C THR A 81 2.86 15.59 -18.55
N LEU A 82 3.12 15.56 -19.86
CA LEU A 82 2.66 14.47 -20.73
C LEU A 82 3.21 13.12 -20.27
N ILE A 83 4.49 13.08 -19.88
CA ILE A 83 5.15 11.90 -19.33
C ILE A 83 4.52 11.51 -17.97
N SER A 84 4.31 12.45 -17.06
CA SER A 84 3.66 12.18 -15.77
C SER A 84 2.21 11.69 -15.94
N THR A 85 1.46 12.27 -16.89
CA THR A 85 0.10 11.85 -17.20
C THR A 85 0.08 10.45 -17.83
N LEU A 86 1.07 10.13 -18.68
CA LEU A 86 1.26 8.79 -19.22
C LEU A 86 1.47 7.78 -18.09
N PHE A 87 2.41 8.05 -17.18
CA PHE A 87 2.66 7.17 -16.05
C PHE A 87 1.44 7.03 -15.14
N ALA A 88 0.75 8.12 -14.78
CA ALA A 88 -0.45 8.05 -13.95
C ALA A 88 -1.59 7.23 -14.62
N THR A 89 -1.74 7.34 -15.94
CA THR A 89 -2.73 6.56 -16.70
C THR A 89 -2.33 5.09 -16.87
N LEU A 90 -1.04 4.80 -17.05
CA LEU A 90 -0.51 3.43 -17.04
C LEU A 90 -0.68 2.77 -15.67
N SER A 91 -0.34 3.44 -14.59
CA SER A 91 -0.56 2.95 -13.23
C SER A 91 -2.05 2.70 -12.99
N SER A 92 -2.92 3.63 -13.38
CA SER A 92 -4.38 3.46 -13.23
C SER A 92 -4.90 2.24 -13.99
N PHE A 93 -4.37 1.99 -15.19
CA PHE A 93 -4.65 0.78 -15.96
C PHE A 93 -4.15 -0.48 -15.24
N GLU A 94 -2.93 -0.49 -14.72
CA GLU A 94 -2.36 -1.62 -13.97
C GLU A 94 -3.21 -1.97 -12.75
N SER A 95 -3.65 -0.97 -11.98
CA SER A 95 -4.55 -1.17 -10.85
C SER A 95 -5.88 -1.78 -11.29
N ALA A 96 -6.51 -1.23 -12.34
CA ALA A 96 -7.75 -1.78 -12.89
C ALA A 96 -7.58 -3.23 -13.37
N TYR A 97 -6.45 -3.55 -13.99
CA TYR A 97 -6.13 -4.90 -14.45
C TYR A 97 -5.90 -5.88 -13.29
N LEU A 98 -5.27 -5.44 -12.20
CA LEU A 98 -5.18 -6.24 -10.98
C LEU A 98 -6.55 -6.49 -10.36
N HIS A 99 -7.48 -5.52 -10.39
CA HIS A 99 -8.86 -5.74 -9.96
C HIS A 99 -9.60 -6.78 -10.82
N VAL A 100 -9.31 -6.84 -12.13
CA VAL A 100 -9.81 -7.92 -13.00
C VAL A 100 -9.26 -9.27 -12.53
N GLN A 101 -7.96 -9.37 -12.25
CA GLN A 101 -7.34 -10.61 -11.78
C GLN A 101 -7.84 -11.05 -10.40
N THR A 102 -8.11 -10.13 -9.48
CA THR A 102 -8.64 -10.45 -8.15
C THR A 102 -10.12 -10.86 -8.23
N ALA A 103 -10.91 -10.22 -9.09
CA ALA A 103 -12.31 -10.58 -9.32
C ALA A 103 -12.50 -11.96 -9.98
N HIS A 104 -11.43 -12.61 -10.44
CA HIS A 104 -11.49 -13.95 -11.02
C HIS A 104 -11.56 -15.08 -9.98
N SER A 105 -11.28 -14.83 -8.70
CA SER A 105 -11.32 -15.88 -7.67
C SER A 105 -11.64 -15.31 -6.29
N PRO A 106 -12.88 -15.48 -5.78
CA PRO A 106 -14.04 -16.07 -6.45
C PRO A 106 -14.58 -15.17 -7.57
N VAL A 107 -15.14 -15.77 -8.63
CA VAL A 107 -15.65 -15.03 -9.79
C VAL A 107 -16.83 -14.13 -9.38
N LEU A 108 -16.58 -12.82 -9.29
CA LEU A 108 -17.61 -11.83 -8.98
C LEU A 108 -17.94 -11.01 -10.24
N PRO A 109 -19.04 -11.31 -10.96
CA PRO A 109 -19.29 -10.76 -12.29
C PRO A 109 -19.47 -9.24 -12.31
N SER A 110 -20.07 -8.65 -11.27
CA SER A 110 -20.26 -7.20 -11.18
C SER A 110 -18.94 -6.45 -11.01
N ALA A 111 -18.05 -6.96 -10.15
CA ALA A 111 -16.72 -6.40 -9.95
C ALA A 111 -15.83 -6.59 -11.19
N LEU A 112 -15.94 -7.74 -11.85
CA LEU A 112 -15.22 -8.03 -13.09
C LEU A 112 -15.64 -7.06 -14.21
N CYS A 113 -16.94 -6.88 -14.45
CA CYS A 113 -17.43 -5.94 -15.46
C CYS A 113 -17.02 -4.49 -15.16
N SER A 114 -17.06 -4.08 -13.89
CA SER A 114 -16.64 -2.73 -13.49
C SER A 114 -15.14 -2.51 -13.68
N ALA A 115 -14.31 -3.48 -13.29
CA ALA A 115 -12.86 -3.42 -13.44
C ALA A 115 -12.43 -3.45 -14.91
N ASP A 116 -13.09 -4.28 -15.73
CA ASP A 116 -12.87 -4.33 -17.18
C ASP A 116 -13.24 -3.01 -17.86
N ALA A 117 -14.41 -2.45 -17.55
CA ALA A 117 -14.82 -1.15 -18.08
C ALA A 117 -13.82 -0.03 -17.72
N ALA A 118 -13.32 -0.03 -16.47
CA ALA A 118 -12.28 0.89 -16.04
C ALA A 118 -10.97 0.70 -16.82
N ALA A 119 -10.51 -0.55 -16.99
CA ALA A 119 -9.30 -0.87 -17.76
C ALA A 119 -9.41 -0.40 -19.21
N VAL A 120 -10.54 -0.67 -19.88
CA VAL A 120 -10.82 -0.20 -21.25
C VAL A 120 -10.83 1.32 -21.32
N SER A 121 -11.39 2.01 -20.32
CA SER A 121 -11.38 3.48 -20.25
C SER A 121 -9.96 4.05 -20.16
N HIS A 122 -9.08 3.42 -19.38
CA HIS A 122 -7.69 3.85 -19.25
C HIS A 122 -6.89 3.58 -20.53
N LEU A 123 -7.13 2.45 -21.21
CA LEU A 123 -6.55 2.18 -22.54
C LEU A 123 -6.97 3.20 -23.60
N ARG A 124 -8.24 3.63 -23.60
CA ARG A 124 -8.70 4.71 -24.48
C ARG A 124 -7.95 6.01 -24.20
N ARG A 125 -7.82 6.38 -22.93
CA ARG A 125 -7.10 7.60 -22.51
C ARG A 125 -5.61 7.54 -22.87
N LEU A 126 -4.97 6.36 -22.79
CA LEU A 126 -3.61 6.14 -23.27
C LEU A 126 -3.50 6.28 -24.80
N SER A 127 -4.51 5.81 -25.54
CA SER A 127 -4.59 6.01 -26.99
C SER A 127 -4.69 7.49 -27.33
N ASP A 128 -5.53 8.25 -26.63
CA ASP A 128 -5.68 9.68 -26.83
C ASP A 128 -4.38 10.43 -26.52
N LEU A 129 -3.71 10.06 -25.43
CA LEU A 129 -2.41 10.63 -25.05
C LEU A 129 -1.33 10.30 -26.09
N LYS A 130 -1.32 9.08 -26.64
CA LYS A 130 -0.41 8.71 -27.73
C LYS A 130 -0.61 9.61 -28.95
N HIS A 131 -1.85 10.01 -29.25
CA HIS A 131 -2.15 10.92 -30.35
C HIS A 131 -1.82 12.38 -30.04
N SER A 132 -1.73 12.77 -28.76
CA SER A 132 -1.30 14.12 -28.35
C SER A 132 0.22 14.29 -28.33
N PHE A 133 1.01 13.21 -28.38
CA PHE A 133 2.45 13.29 -28.58
C PHE A 133 2.77 13.81 -30.00
N PRO A 134 3.55 14.90 -30.14
CA PRO A 134 3.93 15.43 -31.44
C PRO A 134 4.68 14.37 -32.27
N SER A 135 4.21 14.13 -33.50
CA SER A 135 4.92 13.29 -34.46
C SER A 135 6.32 13.88 -34.74
N PRO A 136 7.39 13.05 -34.82
CA PRO A 136 8.75 13.51 -35.09
C PRO A 136 8.83 14.08 -36.53
N GLY A 137 8.48 15.36 -36.69
CA GLY A 137 8.41 16.04 -37.98
C GLY A 137 7.40 17.19 -38.06
N SER A 138 6.48 17.33 -37.10
CA SER A 138 5.60 18.50 -37.04
C SER A 138 6.28 19.63 -36.26
N SER A 139 6.76 20.66 -36.96
CA SER A 139 7.33 21.89 -36.37
C SER A 139 6.28 22.86 -35.83
N SER A 140 5.02 22.44 -35.75
CA SER A 140 3.97 23.15 -35.05
C SER A 140 4.10 22.80 -33.57
N ILE A 141 4.85 23.61 -32.82
CA ILE A 141 4.65 23.73 -31.38
C ILE A 141 3.15 24.01 -31.23
N PRO A 142 2.35 23.12 -30.61
CA PRO A 142 0.97 23.49 -30.32
C PRO A 142 1.04 24.80 -29.53
N ASP A 143 0.11 25.73 -29.74
CA ASP A 143 -0.12 26.85 -28.82
C ASP A 143 -0.57 26.26 -27.46
N SER A 144 0.34 25.56 -26.80
CA SER A 144 0.17 24.90 -25.53
C SER A 144 0.20 26.01 -24.51
N LYS A 145 -0.96 26.26 -23.91
CA LYS A 145 -1.04 27.06 -22.69
C LYS A 145 0.03 26.54 -21.71
N PRO A 146 0.75 27.42 -21.00
CA PRO A 146 1.74 27.01 -20.00
C PRO A 146 1.11 25.93 -19.12
N ILE A 147 1.68 24.73 -19.18
CA ILE A 147 1.16 23.63 -18.40
C ILE A 147 1.41 23.95 -16.92
N ASP A 148 0.30 23.92 -16.17
CA ASP A 148 0.25 24.37 -14.78
C ASP A 148 1.03 23.39 -13.90
N LEU A 149 1.97 23.89 -13.10
CA LEU A 149 2.72 23.10 -12.11
C LEU A 149 1.78 22.31 -11.18
N ASN A 150 0.59 22.87 -10.91
CA ASN A 150 -0.46 22.18 -10.15
C ASN A 150 -0.94 20.89 -10.84
N SER A 151 -0.98 20.86 -12.18
CA SER A 151 -1.37 19.67 -12.95
C SER A 151 -0.34 18.54 -12.82
N CYS A 152 0.95 18.86 -12.71
CA CYS A 152 2.01 17.86 -12.52
C CYS A 152 1.92 17.23 -11.13
N LEU A 153 1.80 18.07 -10.08
CA LEU A 153 1.62 17.60 -8.71
C LEU A 153 0.32 16.79 -8.56
N GLN A 154 -0.77 17.21 -9.20
CA GLN A 154 -2.03 16.48 -9.20
C GLN A 154 -1.90 15.10 -9.86
N ALA A 155 -1.15 14.98 -10.96
CA ALA A 155 -0.88 13.70 -11.62
C ALA A 155 -0.07 12.76 -10.71
N GLN A 156 0.92 13.28 -9.99
CA GLN A 156 1.71 12.51 -9.04
C GLN A 156 0.88 12.04 -7.83
N VAL A 157 0.02 12.90 -7.29
CA VAL A 157 -0.91 12.51 -6.22
C VAL A 157 -1.84 11.39 -6.69
N LEU A 158 -2.34 11.48 -7.92
CA LEU A 158 -3.21 10.44 -8.49
C LEU A 158 -2.49 9.10 -8.63
N ASP A 159 -1.22 9.12 -9.05
CA ASP A 159 -0.39 7.91 -9.15
C ASP A 159 -0.20 7.24 -7.78
N ASN A 160 0.18 8.02 -6.77
CA ASN A 160 0.32 7.53 -5.39
C ASN A 160 -1.00 6.97 -4.84
N GLN A 161 -2.12 7.65 -5.06
CA GLN A 161 -3.44 7.15 -4.64
C GLN A 161 -3.80 5.83 -5.32
N ASN A 162 -3.46 5.69 -6.59
CA ASN A 162 -3.71 4.47 -7.33
C ASN A 162 -2.80 3.32 -6.89
N LEU A 163 -1.55 3.60 -6.57
CA LEU A 163 -0.63 2.64 -5.96
C LEU A 163 -1.14 2.14 -4.60
N LEU A 164 -1.59 3.05 -3.74
CA LEU A 164 -2.21 2.70 -2.45
C LEU A 164 -3.42 1.78 -2.63
N ARG A 165 -4.33 2.11 -3.56
CA ARG A 165 -5.49 1.27 -3.88
C ARG A 165 -5.09 -0.15 -4.31
N THR A 166 -4.02 -0.26 -5.08
CA THR A 166 -3.49 -1.57 -5.52
C THR A 166 -2.95 -2.37 -4.34
N PHE A 167 -2.19 -1.74 -3.44
CA PHE A 167 -1.71 -2.42 -2.23
C PHE A 167 -2.86 -2.86 -1.34
N ASP A 168 -3.87 -2.01 -1.13
CA ASP A 168 -5.06 -2.38 -0.36
C ASP A 168 -5.78 -3.60 -0.95
N ALA A 169 -5.94 -3.65 -2.27
CA ALA A 169 -6.56 -4.80 -2.95
C ALA A 169 -5.75 -6.09 -2.73
N VAL A 170 -4.42 -6.02 -2.79
CA VAL A 170 -3.52 -7.17 -2.55
C VAL A 170 -3.55 -7.59 -1.09
N ILE A 171 -3.52 -6.64 -0.14
CA ILE A 171 -3.59 -6.91 1.29
C ILE A 171 -4.90 -7.62 1.64
N ASN A 172 -6.03 -7.10 1.15
CA ASN A 172 -7.35 -7.69 1.38
C ASN A 172 -7.42 -9.12 0.84
N ARG A 173 -6.84 -9.38 -0.34
CA ARG A 173 -6.76 -10.73 -0.91
C ARG A 173 -5.91 -11.66 -0.04
N LEU A 174 -4.71 -11.22 0.36
CA LEU A 174 -3.81 -12.02 1.18
C LEU A 174 -4.43 -12.33 2.55
N GLN A 175 -5.14 -11.37 3.14
CA GLN A 175 -5.87 -11.58 4.38
C GLN A 175 -6.96 -12.64 4.21
N ALA A 176 -7.78 -12.55 3.16
CA ALA A 176 -8.81 -13.55 2.87
C ALA A 176 -8.20 -14.95 2.61
N ASP A 177 -7.04 -15.03 1.97
CA ASP A 177 -6.32 -16.28 1.76
C ASP A 177 -5.77 -16.88 3.07
N ILE A 178 -5.27 -16.04 3.97
CA ILE A 178 -4.85 -16.46 5.32
C ILE A 178 -6.04 -17.01 6.09
N ASP A 179 -7.15 -16.26 6.17
CA ASP A 179 -8.34 -16.66 6.92
C ASP A 179 -8.92 -17.99 6.41
N ARG A 180 -8.96 -18.16 5.09
CA ARG A 180 -9.37 -19.42 4.44
C ARG A 180 -8.45 -20.58 4.80
N LYS A 181 -7.14 -20.36 4.81
CA LYS A 181 -6.16 -21.40 5.16
C LYS A 181 -6.18 -21.75 6.64
N ASP A 182 -6.44 -20.78 7.50
CA ASP A 182 -6.62 -21.02 8.94
C ASP A 182 -7.87 -21.85 9.22
N ALA A 183 -8.98 -21.60 8.51
CA ALA A 183 -10.18 -22.44 8.58
C ALA A 183 -9.91 -23.89 8.12
N GLU A 184 -9.25 -24.08 6.98
CA GLU A 184 -8.86 -25.41 6.46
C GLU A 184 -7.91 -26.14 7.44
N SER A 185 -6.96 -25.43 8.03
CA SER A 185 -6.04 -25.97 9.04
C SER A 185 -6.77 -26.39 10.31
N ALA A 186 -7.76 -25.61 10.77
CA ALA A 186 -8.57 -25.95 11.93
C ALA A 186 -9.43 -27.21 11.67
N GLU A 187 -10.03 -27.32 10.49
CA GLU A 187 -10.81 -28.49 10.07
C GLU A 187 -9.94 -29.75 10.02
N LEU A 188 -8.77 -29.68 9.39
CA LEU A 188 -7.84 -30.80 9.30
C LEU A 188 -7.35 -31.26 10.68
N LYS A 189 -7.06 -30.33 11.60
CA LYS A 189 -6.69 -30.66 12.98
C LYS A 189 -7.81 -31.36 13.73
N LEU A 190 -9.05 -30.92 13.55
CA LEU A 190 -10.21 -31.57 14.14
C LEU A 190 -10.34 -33.01 13.62
N GLY A 191 -10.23 -33.22 12.30
CA GLY A 191 -10.29 -34.55 11.70
C GLY A 191 -9.14 -35.46 12.16
N LEU A 192 -7.94 -34.92 12.34
CA LEU A 192 -6.81 -35.67 12.89
C LEU A 192 -7.08 -36.15 14.31
N ASN A 193 -7.55 -35.25 15.19
CA ASN A 193 -7.88 -35.60 16.58
C ASN A 193 -8.99 -36.65 16.66
N GLU A 194 -10.00 -36.57 15.81
CA GLU A 194 -11.07 -37.57 15.74
C GLU A 194 -10.51 -38.95 15.33
N LEU A 195 -9.64 -38.98 14.33
CA LEU A 195 -9.02 -40.22 13.86
C LEU A 195 -8.08 -40.83 14.91
N GLU A 196 -7.31 -40.00 15.63
CA GLU A 196 -6.48 -40.43 16.77
C GLU A 196 -7.34 -41.08 17.86
N LEU A 197 -8.47 -40.47 18.24
CA LEU A 197 -9.40 -41.03 19.23
C LEU A 197 -10.00 -42.37 18.78
N ILE A 198 -10.36 -42.48 17.49
CA ILE A 198 -10.83 -43.75 16.92
C ILE A 198 -9.73 -44.81 16.97
N ASN A 199 -8.49 -44.44 16.65
CA ASN A 199 -7.34 -45.34 16.66
C ASN A 199 -7.01 -45.83 18.07
N GLU A 200 -6.96 -44.95 19.07
CA GLU A 200 -6.79 -45.31 20.48
C GLU A 200 -7.87 -46.29 20.95
N ARG A 201 -9.14 -46.05 20.57
CA ARG A 201 -10.24 -46.95 20.88
C ARG A 201 -10.08 -48.33 20.22
N LEU A 202 -9.59 -48.37 18.98
CA LEU A 202 -9.33 -49.63 18.28
C LEU A 202 -8.15 -50.37 18.89
N ALA A 203 -7.07 -49.68 19.25
CA ALA A 203 -5.91 -50.23 19.95
C ALA A 203 -6.33 -50.87 21.28
N ALA A 204 -7.10 -50.15 22.12
CA ALA A 204 -7.59 -50.68 23.40
C ALA A 204 -8.50 -51.91 23.24
N ARG A 205 -9.28 -51.98 22.15
CA ARG A 205 -10.09 -53.17 21.82
C ARG A 205 -9.21 -54.35 21.42
N LEU A 206 -8.14 -54.08 20.68
CA LEU A 206 -7.20 -55.10 20.22
C LEU A 206 -6.38 -55.66 21.39
N ASP A 207 -5.91 -54.79 22.28
CA ASP A 207 -5.23 -55.18 23.53
C ASP A 207 -6.13 -56.06 24.40
N ARG A 208 -7.41 -55.69 24.54
CA ARG A 208 -8.39 -56.50 25.29
C ARG A 208 -8.64 -57.87 24.63
N ALA A 209 -8.69 -57.93 23.31
CA ALA A 209 -8.90 -59.18 22.58
C ALA A 209 -7.67 -60.12 22.63
N CYS A 210 -6.47 -59.55 22.71
CA CYS A 210 -5.21 -60.29 22.82
C CYS A 210 -4.81 -60.61 24.26
N ALA A 211 -5.53 -60.11 25.27
CA ALA A 211 -5.21 -60.39 26.67
C ALA A 211 -5.42 -61.89 26.98
N PRO A 212 -4.44 -62.57 27.60
CA PRO A 212 -4.56 -63.99 27.94
C PRO A 212 -5.70 -64.20 28.95
N THR A 213 -6.45 -65.29 28.78
CA THR A 213 -7.49 -65.67 29.74
C THR A 213 -6.83 -66.00 31.08
N PRO A 214 -7.29 -65.41 32.21
CA PRO A 214 -6.74 -65.72 33.51
C PRO A 214 -7.15 -67.13 33.92
N GLY A 215 -6.26 -68.10 33.69
CA GLY A 215 -6.33 -69.47 34.22
C GLY A 215 -6.75 -70.53 33.21
N GLU A 216 -5.76 -71.24 32.66
CA GLU A 216 -5.78 -72.70 32.49
C GLU A 216 -4.60 -73.30 33.28
#